data_AF-I3W263-F1
#
_entry.id   AF-I3W263-F1
#
_cell.length_a   1.000
_cell.length_b   1.000
_cell.length_c   1.000
_cell.angle_alpha   90.00
_cell.angle_beta   90.00
_cell.angle_gamma   90.00
#
_symmetry.space_group_name_H-M   'P 1'
#
loop_
_entity.id
_entity.type
_entity.pdbx_description
1 polymer ?
#
loop_
_entity_poly.entity_id
_entity_poly.type
_entity_poly.pdbx_seq_one_letter_code
_entity_poly.pdbx_strand_id
1 'polypeptide(L)' 'MQAALDYLREQGETVNDEDVARLSPLCYGHINMLGHYSFTLAELVTKGHLRPLKEASEEENIA' A
#
# COMPACT_ATOMS: atom_id res chain seq x y z
N MET A 1 -1.18 0.27 7.04
CA MET A 1 -2.34 -0.17 6.23
C MET A 1 -3.61 0.66 6.47
N GLN A 2 -3.81 1.22 7.68
CA GLN A 2 -5.02 1.99 8.02
C GLN A 2 -5.35 3.14 7.06
N ALA A 3 -4.36 3.99 6.71
CA ALA A 3 -4.58 5.13 5.80
C ALA A 3 -5.14 4.73 4.42
N ALA A 4 -4.83 3.52 3.93
CA ALA A 4 -5.38 3.01 2.67
C ALA A 4 -6.84 2.55 2.83
N LEU A 5 -7.19 1.94 3.97
CA LEU A 5 -8.57 1.54 4.26
C LEU A 5 -9.48 2.77 4.44
N ASP A 6 -8.96 3.81 5.10
CA ASP A 6 -9.71 5.05 5.29
C ASP A 6 -9.98 5.74 3.95
N TYR A 7 -8.97 5.80 3.06
CA TYR A 7 -9.16 6.30 1.69
C TYR A 7 -10.24 5.53 0.91
N LEU A 8 -10.23 4.19 0.96
CA LEU A 8 -11.25 3.38 0.28
C LEU A 8 -12.66 3.66 0.82
N ARG A 9 -12.80 3.78 2.14
CA ARG A 9 -14.09 4.13 2.78
C ARG A 9 -14.57 5.52 2.37
N GLU A 10 -13.67 6.49 2.27
CA GLU A 10 -13.98 7.85 1.81
C GLU A 10 -14.43 7.89 0.34
N GLN A 11 -13.90 7.01 -0.52
CA GLN A 11 -14.34 6.86 -1.91
C GLN A 11 -15.67 6.09 -2.05
N GLY A 12 -16.24 5.58 -0.96
CA GLY A 12 -17.47 4.79 -0.97
C GLY A 12 -17.26 3.32 -1.37
N GLU A 13 -16.00 2.85 -1.43
CA GLU A 13 -15.70 1.45 -1.68
C GLU A 13 -16.07 0.57 -0.49
N THR A 14 -16.56 -0.64 -0.79
CA THR A 14 -16.96 -1.58 0.27
C THR A 14 -15.73 -2.27 0.84
N VAL A 15 -15.39 -1.94 2.08
CA VAL A 15 -14.31 -2.58 2.83
C VAL A 15 -14.89 -3.65 3.74
N ASN A 16 -14.75 -4.93 3.36
CA ASN A 16 -15.23 -6.05 4.18
C ASN A 16 -14.30 -6.32 5.37
N ASP A 17 -14.88 -6.48 6.56
CA ASP A 17 -14.11 -6.76 7.77
C ASP A 17 -13.37 -8.12 7.71
N GLU A 18 -13.91 -9.09 6.97
CA GLU A 18 -13.24 -10.38 6.73
C GLU A 18 -11.93 -10.21 5.95
N ASP A 19 -11.92 -9.31 4.97
CA ASP A 19 -10.73 -9.04 4.15
C ASP A 19 -9.71 -8.24 4.95
N VAL A 20 -10.17 -7.30 5.78
CA VAL A 20 -9.33 -6.58 6.74
C VAL A 20 -8.69 -7.53 7.75
N ALA A 21 -9.41 -8.55 8.23
CA ALA A 21 -8.86 -9.56 9.13
C ALA A 21 -7.80 -10.47 8.46
N ARG A 22 -7.88 -10.63 7.14
CA ARG A 22 -6.87 -11.36 6.33
C ARG A 22 -5.66 -10.49 5.98
N LEU A 23 -5.74 -9.17 6.12
CA LEU A 23 -4.58 -8.28 5.95
C LEU A 23 -3.56 -8.61 7.03
N SER A 24 -2.52 -9.34 6.65
CA SER A 24 -1.43 -9.67 7.57
C SER A 24 -0.67 -8.39 7.94
N PRO A 25 -0.48 -8.07 9.24
CA PRO A 25 0.31 -6.92 9.69
C PRO A 25 1.77 -6.99 9.21
N LEU A 26 2.25 -8.21 9.00
CA LEU A 26 3.52 -8.59 8.40
C LEU A 26 3.18 -9.78 7.53
N CYS A 27 3.28 -9.71 6.20
CA CYS A 27 3.35 -10.96 5.42
C CYS A 27 4.55 -11.74 5.99
N TYR A 28 4.32 -12.76 6.83
CA TYR A 28 5.33 -13.42 7.68
C TYR A 28 6.33 -14.29 6.89
N GLY A 29 6.83 -13.79 5.75
CA GLY A 29 8.07 -14.22 5.15
C GLY A 29 9.08 -13.09 5.30
N HIS A 30 10.25 -13.36 5.87
CA HIS A 30 11.38 -12.46 5.73
C HIS A 30 11.64 -12.28 4.23
N ILE A 31 11.40 -11.08 3.68
CA ILE A 31 11.88 -10.74 2.35
C ILE A 31 13.39 -10.58 2.48
N ASN A 32 14.13 -11.58 2.01
CA ASN A 32 15.58 -11.51 1.94
C ASN A 32 15.96 -10.49 0.87
N MET A 33 16.24 -9.26 1.31
CA MET A 33 16.77 -8.17 0.48
C MET A 33 18.26 -8.43 0.25
N LEU A 34 18.60 -9.31 -0.70
CA LEU A 34 19.98 -9.57 -1.08
C LEU A 34 20.42 -8.55 -2.15
N GLY A 35 21.43 -7.74 -1.84
CA GLY A 35 22.02 -6.79 -2.79
C GLY A 35 22.05 -5.35 -2.26
N HIS A 36 22.54 -4.44 -3.10
CA HIS A 36 22.55 -3.01 -2.80
C HIS A 36 21.32 -2.37 -3.42
N TYR A 37 20.42 -1.86 -2.58
CA TYR A 37 19.24 -1.12 -2.98
C TYR A 37 19.44 0.35 -2.65
N SER A 38 19.39 1.21 -3.67
CA SER A 38 19.30 2.64 -3.49
C SER A 38 17.91 3.10 -3.93
N PHE A 39 17.27 3.92 -3.10
CA PHE A 39 16.00 4.55 -3.42
C PHE A 39 16.14 6.05 -3.21
N THR A 40 15.68 6.83 -4.20
CA THR A 40 15.56 8.28 -4.08
C THR A 40 14.25 8.58 -3.38
N LEU A 41 14.34 9.16 -2.19
CA LEU A 41 13.15 9.52 -1.42
C LEU A 41 12.56 10.81 -1.97
N ALA A 42 11.27 10.78 -2.32
CA ALA A 42 10.54 11.99 -2.70
C ALA A 42 10.49 12.96 -1.51
N GLU A 43 10.60 14.27 -1.77
CA GLU A 43 10.66 15.30 -0.72
C GLU A 43 9.48 15.23 0.27
N LEU A 44 8.29 14.90 -0.22
CA LEU A 44 7.10 14.68 0.61
C LEU A 44 7.30 13.57 1.64
N VAL A 45 7.93 12.47 1.25
CA VAL A 45 8.20 11.33 2.14
C VAL A 45 9.34 11.67 3.11
N THR A 46 10.34 12.45 2.67
CA THR A 46 11.39 12.98 3.55
C THR A 46 10.83 13.88 4.65
N LYS A 47 9.72 14.59 4.38
CA LYS A 47 8.99 15.42 5.36
C LYS A 47 8.05 14.61 6.27
N GLY A 48 8.04 13.29 6.15
CA GLY A 48 7.21 12.39 6.96
C GLY A 48 5.79 12.17 6.43
N HIS A 49 5.47 12.66 5.23
CA HIS A 49 4.19 12.35 4.60
C HIS A 49 4.20 10.96 3.97
N LEU A 50 3.01 10.37 3.83
CA LEU A 50 2.84 9.12 3.08
C LEU A 50 2.99 9.37 1.59
N ARG A 51 3.53 8.38 0.87
CA ARG A 51 3.49 8.37 -0.59
C ARG A 51 2.01 8.30 -1.05
N PRO A 52 1.60 9.06 -2.07
CA PRO A 52 0.25 8.95 -2.63
C PRO A 52 -0.08 7.51 -3.04
N LEU A 53 -1.34 7.11 -2.87
CA LEU A 53 -1.83 5.84 -3.40
C LEU A 53 -1.73 5.85 -4.93
N LYS A 54 -1.33 4.71 -5.50
CA LYS A 54 -1.31 4.54 -6.95
C LYS A 54 -2.77 4.41 -7.41
N GLU A 55 -3.18 5.22 -8.37
CA GLU A 55 -4.48 5.08 -9.00
C GLU A 55 -4.50 3.79 -9.83
N ALA A 56 -5.59 3.03 -9.72
CA ALA A 56 -5.79 1.85 -10.56
C ALA A 56 -6.21 2.32 -11.95
N SER A 57 -5.30 2.23 -12.93
CA SER A 57 -5.67 2.34 -14.34
C SER A 57 -6.25 1.01 -14.81
N GLU A 58 -7.34 1.05 -15.60
CA GLU A 58 -8.08 -0.13 -16.09
C GLU A 58 -7.20 -1.19 -16.78
N GLU A 59 -6.01 -0.81 -17.25
CA GLU A 59 -5.04 -1.66 -17.94
C GLU A 59 -4.36 -2.72 -17.04
N GLU A 60 -4.38 -2.58 -15.71
CA GLU A 60 -3.71 -3.52 -14.80
C GLU A 60 -4.58 -4.69 -14.32
N ASN A 61 -5.88 -4.68 -14.62
CA ASN A 61 -6.84 -5.75 -14.23
C ASN A 61 -6.88 -6.95 -15.21
N ILE A 62 -5.99 -6.98 -16.21
CA ILE A 62 -5.85 -8.10 -17.17
C ILE A 62 -4.43 -8.68 -17.01
N ALA A 63 -4.20 -9.50 -15.99
CA ALA A 63 -3.03 -10.36 -15.88
C ALA A 63 -3.35 -11.63 -15.08
#